data_AF-A0A1I0I1R1-F1
#
_entry.id   AF-A0A1I0I1R1-F1
#
_cell.length_a   1.000
_cell.length_b   1.000
_cell.length_c   1.000
_cell.angle_alpha   90.00
_cell.angle_beta   90.00
_cell.angle_gamma   90.00
#
_symmetry.space_group_name_H-M   'P 1'
#
loop_
_entity.id
_entity.type
_entity.pdbx_description
1 polymer ?
#
loop_
_entity_poly.entity_id
_entity_poly.type
_entity_poly.pdbx_seq_one_letter_code
_entity_poly.pdbx_strand_id
1 'polypeptide(L)'
;MKIVNMVCPNCGASIQVDADKKNLTCNYCGNNLYLDDEVQHVQYDNAEETGYQFEKGRQRAQSEARQFSAQQYGAPVQQKPKKKTWLWVLGWIFIFPLPLTILLVRKKHMNAVLKYGIIAVAWIFYLIIALSGKPSDNSNNQSTSEGTVASADTENPSTDNKVADSERSVTETVESEQMTSEDPLADFYAEFLQSGTVGNIKELAKKYGLYADSRKTGTGRELFKVAETYDEARVTSNTDEYKGDYYVRIECTILGDDTVDSVELVDNRNGEASETSTDKEVTADDMYALIADFIEEYNSVADNKITNPTNYDIHEEHYRTEYRLQAFNESVGTFGEATDSTFEIVASKPGMFSDGALTYHNLRIYGSFNDADSAKKALETIVPIIDSSITVEKIQAEYSEYRPDEVSTFIKGDSGDVTFYIKHAPSNSAYKFDLFID
;
A
#
# COMPACT_ATOMS: atom_id res chain seq x y z
N MET A 1 46.98 0.48 29.62
CA MET A 1 46.71 0.28 31.05
C MET A 1 45.80 1.38 31.57
N LYS A 2 44.53 1.32 31.17
CA LYS A 2 43.47 2.16 31.71
C LYS A 2 42.77 1.29 32.77
N ILE A 3 43.01 1.60 34.03
CA ILE A 3 42.38 0.86 35.14
C ILE A 3 40.97 1.43 35.32
N VAL A 4 39.97 0.54 35.29
CA VAL A 4 38.55 0.87 35.50
C VAL A 4 38.07 0.10 36.73
N ASN A 5 37.27 0.77 37.56
CA ASN A 5 36.63 0.14 38.71
C ASN A 5 35.24 -0.36 38.29
N MET A 6 34.94 -1.63 38.56
CA MET A 6 33.62 -2.22 38.32
C MET A 6 33.22 -3.15 39.47
N VAL A 7 31.93 -3.48 39.55
CA VAL A 7 31.38 -4.39 40.57
C VAL A 7 31.13 -5.75 39.93
N CYS A 8 31.58 -6.82 40.57
CA CYS A 8 31.31 -8.18 40.08
C CYS A 8 29.82 -8.51 40.20
N PRO A 9 29.12 -8.88 39.11
CA PRO A 9 27.69 -9.20 39.14
C PRO A 9 27.35 -10.44 39.99
N ASN A 10 28.30 -11.37 40.16
CA ASN A 10 28.05 -12.61 40.89
C ASN A 10 28.21 -12.47 42.42
N CYS A 11 29.13 -11.63 42.90
CA CYS A 11 29.42 -11.52 44.34
C CYS A 11 29.39 -10.10 44.90
N GLY A 12 29.17 -9.08 44.07
CA GLY A 12 29.10 -7.68 44.51
C GLY A 12 30.45 -7.07 44.92
N ALA A 13 31.57 -7.77 44.77
CA ALA A 13 32.88 -7.23 45.11
C ALA A 13 33.35 -6.19 44.08
N SER A 14 33.86 -5.06 44.56
CA SER A 14 34.51 -4.05 43.72
C SER A 14 35.88 -4.55 43.24
N ILE A 15 36.06 -4.62 41.94
CA ILE A 15 37.29 -5.08 41.28
C ILE A 15 37.88 -3.98 40.41
N GLN A 16 39.21 -3.89 40.40
CA GLN A 16 39.95 -3.01 39.49
C GLN A 16 40.41 -3.84 38.30
N VAL A 17 40.02 -3.45 37.09
CA VAL A 17 40.30 -4.20 35.87
C VAL A 17 41.05 -3.33 34.87
N ASP A 18 41.95 -3.94 34.12
CA ASP A 18 42.61 -3.27 33.00
C ASP A 18 41.68 -3.35 31.79
N ALA A 19 41.23 -2.20 31.28
CA ALA A 19 40.28 -2.12 30.18
C ALA A 19 40.78 -2.78 28.89
N ASP A 20 42.09 -3.02 28.78
CA ASP A 20 42.71 -3.66 27.63
C ASP A 20 42.56 -5.21 27.63
N LYS A 21 41.99 -5.80 28.69
CA LYS A 21 41.80 -7.27 28.83
C LYS A 21 40.34 -7.68 28.65
N LYS A 22 40.07 -8.43 27.58
CA LYS A 22 38.72 -8.91 27.21
C LYS A 22 38.11 -9.89 28.21
N ASN A 23 38.95 -10.65 28.92
CA ASN A 23 38.49 -11.68 29.85
C ASN A 23 39.19 -11.49 31.20
N LEU A 24 38.44 -11.50 32.30
CA LEU A 24 38.99 -11.37 33.65
C LEU A 24 38.26 -12.27 34.65
N THR A 25 39.01 -12.83 35.59
CA THR A 25 38.46 -13.64 36.67
C THR A 25 38.34 -12.82 37.94
N CYS A 26 37.19 -12.85 38.60
CA CYS A 26 36.99 -12.18 39.88
C CYS A 26 37.83 -12.87 40.97
N ASN A 27 38.75 -12.15 41.60
CA ASN A 27 39.60 -12.66 42.68
C ASN A 27 38.82 -13.07 43.95
N TYR A 28 37.56 -12.66 44.08
CA TYR A 28 36.75 -12.91 45.27
C TYR A 28 35.86 -14.15 45.15
N CYS A 29 35.24 -14.39 43.99
CA CYS A 29 34.33 -15.53 43.79
C CYS A 29 34.74 -16.49 42.67
N GLY A 30 35.82 -16.18 41.93
CA GLY A 30 36.29 -16.99 40.82
C GLY A 30 35.46 -16.87 39.53
N ASN A 31 34.45 -16.00 39.48
CA ASN A 31 33.62 -15.84 38.29
C ASN A 31 34.40 -15.19 37.13
N ASN A 32 34.28 -15.74 35.92
CA ASN A 32 34.86 -15.14 34.72
C ASN A 32 33.90 -14.08 34.15
N LEU A 33 34.42 -12.89 33.92
CA LEU A 33 33.72 -11.74 33.34
C LEU A 33 34.34 -11.43 31.98
N TYR A 34 33.47 -11.19 31.00
CA TYR A 34 33.85 -10.75 29.66
C TYR A 34 33.56 -9.25 29.58
N LEU A 35 34.58 -8.45 29.30
CA LEU A 35 34.43 -7.03 29.00
C LEU A 35 34.17 -6.92 27.50
N ASP A 36 32.97 -6.51 27.14
CA ASP A 36 32.64 -6.13 25.77
C ASP A 36 33.19 -4.73 25.51
N ASP A 37 33.81 -4.53 24.35
CA ASP A 37 34.34 -3.23 23.95
C ASP A 37 33.12 -2.36 23.57
N GLU A 38 32.60 -1.59 24.53
CA GLU A 38 31.43 -0.72 24.31
C GLU A 38 31.54 0.11 23.01
N VAL A 39 30.38 0.27 22.38
CA VAL A 39 30.10 1.04 21.17
C VAL A 39 31.00 2.28 21.06
N GLN A 40 31.94 2.26 20.11
CA GLN A 40 32.61 3.48 19.71
C GLN A 40 31.57 4.42 19.12
N HIS A 41 31.19 5.46 19.86
CA HIS A 41 30.52 6.61 19.30
C HIS A 41 31.50 7.29 18.34
N VAL A 42 31.48 6.86 17.07
CA VAL A 42 32.17 7.55 15.99
C VAL A 42 31.44 8.87 15.80
N GLN A 43 31.98 9.93 16.41
CA GLN A 43 31.64 11.30 16.04
C GLN A 43 32.18 11.49 14.62
N TYR A 44 31.29 11.59 13.64
CA TYR A 44 31.67 11.87 12.26
C TYR A 44 31.91 13.38 12.11
N ASP A 45 33.17 13.80 12.07
CA ASP A 45 33.61 15.16 11.75
C ASP A 45 33.40 15.46 10.24
N ASN A 46 32.16 15.30 9.75
CA ASN A 46 31.59 15.67 8.45
C ASN A 46 30.42 14.71 8.12
N ALA A 47 29.38 14.75 8.96
CA ALA A 47 28.19 13.90 8.80
C ALA A 47 27.54 14.02 7.42
N GLU A 48 27.58 15.21 6.80
CA GLU A 48 27.02 15.45 5.47
C GLU A 48 27.81 14.73 4.36
N GLU A 49 29.14 14.84 4.35
CA GLU A 49 29.98 14.16 3.37
C GLU A 49 29.92 12.63 3.55
N THR A 50 29.87 12.18 4.80
CA THR A 50 29.73 10.75 5.13
C THR A 50 28.38 10.20 4.64
N GLY A 51 27.29 10.93 4.86
CA GLY A 51 25.96 10.59 4.36
C GLY A 51 25.92 10.58 2.82
N TYR A 52 26.55 11.55 2.17
CA TYR A 52 26.65 11.62 0.72
C TYR A 52 27.41 10.42 0.12
N GLN A 53 28.54 10.03 0.70
CA GLN A 53 29.31 8.87 0.24
C GLN A 53 28.57 7.55 0.50
N PHE A 54 27.84 7.46 1.62
CA PHE A 54 27.02 6.29 1.93
C PHE A 54 25.89 6.11 0.91
N GLU A 55 25.17 7.19 0.59
CA GLU A 55 24.09 7.17 -0.40
C GLU A 55 24.62 6.85 -1.81
N LYS A 56 25.78 7.41 -2.18
CA LYS A 56 26.46 7.08 -3.44
C LYS A 56 26.89 5.61 -3.51
N GLY A 57 27.38 5.06 -2.40
CA GLY A 57 27.70 3.64 -2.26
C GLY A 57 26.47 2.75 -2.41
N ARG A 58 25.35 3.13 -1.79
CA ARG A 58 24.05 2.44 -1.89
C ARG A 58 23.56 2.39 -3.34
N GLN A 59 23.58 3.52 -4.06
CA GLN A 59 23.18 3.59 -5.46
C GLN A 59 24.10 2.76 -6.37
N ARG A 60 25.41 2.76 -6.10
CA ARG A 60 26.37 1.94 -6.83
C ARG A 60 26.11 0.45 -6.63
N ALA A 61 25.94 -0.01 -5.39
CA ALA A 61 25.63 -1.41 -5.08
C ALA A 61 24.32 -1.87 -5.73
N GLN A 62 23.28 -1.03 -5.74
CA GLN A 62 22.03 -1.31 -6.45
C GLN A 62 22.23 -1.41 -7.97
N SER A 63 23.05 -0.54 -8.55
CA SER A 63 23.35 -0.58 -9.99
C SER A 63 24.17 -1.81 -10.39
N GLU A 64 25.17 -2.19 -9.59
CA GLU A 64 26.00 -3.38 -9.79
C GLU A 64 25.17 -4.66 -9.58
N ALA A 65 24.28 -4.71 -8.59
CA ALA A 65 23.34 -5.82 -8.40
C ALA A 65 22.36 -5.95 -9.59
N ARG A 66 21.89 -4.83 -10.15
CA ARG A 66 21.06 -4.82 -11.37
C ARG A 66 21.82 -5.30 -12.61
N GLN A 67 23.10 -4.95 -12.74
CA GLN A 67 23.93 -5.44 -13.83
C GLN A 67 24.26 -6.93 -13.67
N PHE A 68 24.59 -7.36 -12.46
CA PHE A 68 24.90 -8.75 -12.15
C PHE A 68 23.69 -9.67 -12.33
N SER A 69 22.50 -9.25 -11.88
CA SER A 69 21.24 -9.98 -12.12
C SER A 69 20.90 -10.10 -13.61
N ALA A 70 21.13 -9.04 -14.41
CA ALA A 70 20.94 -9.07 -15.86
C ALA A 70 21.94 -9.97 -16.61
N GLN A 71 23.09 -10.29 -15.99
CA GLN A 71 24.15 -11.08 -16.61
C GLN A 71 24.13 -12.55 -16.17
N GLN A 72 23.66 -12.84 -14.95
CA GLN A 72 23.54 -14.20 -14.41
C GLN A 72 22.24 -14.89 -14.82
N TYR A 73 21.16 -14.13 -15.04
CA TYR A 73 19.91 -14.62 -15.58
C TYR A 73 19.70 -13.94 -16.93
N GLY A 74 19.79 -14.68 -18.03
CA GLY A 74 19.63 -14.18 -19.40
C GLY A 74 18.21 -13.70 -19.73
N ALA A 75 17.64 -12.81 -18.92
CA ALA A 75 16.35 -12.19 -19.14
C ALA A 75 16.50 -11.15 -20.27
N PRO A 76 15.73 -11.26 -21.37
CA PRO A 76 15.74 -10.23 -22.40
C PRO A 76 15.23 -8.93 -21.79
N VAL A 77 16.09 -7.90 -21.74
CA VAL A 77 15.70 -6.53 -21.41
C VAL A 77 14.64 -6.11 -22.43
N GLN A 78 13.36 -6.16 -22.06
CA GLN A 78 12.30 -5.63 -22.90
C GLN A 78 12.43 -4.12 -22.98
N GLN A 79 13.11 -3.66 -24.03
CA GLN A 79 13.20 -2.25 -24.35
C GLN A 79 11.80 -1.76 -24.73
N LYS A 80 11.17 -1.03 -23.82
CA LYS A 80 9.90 -0.33 -24.05
C LYS A 80 10.06 0.49 -25.36
N PRO A 81 9.25 0.25 -26.41
CA PRO A 81 9.44 0.94 -27.67
C PRO A 81 9.26 2.44 -27.44
N LYS A 82 10.29 3.24 -27.78
CA LYS A 82 10.26 4.70 -27.71
C LYS A 82 9.09 5.20 -28.57
N LYS A 83 7.97 5.52 -27.93
CA LYS A 83 6.82 6.10 -28.62
C LYS A 83 7.25 7.47 -29.16
N LYS A 84 7.12 7.66 -30.47
CA LYS A 84 7.53 8.88 -31.20
C LYS A 84 6.59 10.06 -30.88
N THR A 85 6.58 10.50 -29.63
CA THR A 85 5.79 11.65 -29.14
C THR A 85 6.09 12.94 -29.89
N TRP A 86 7.27 13.05 -30.51
CA TRP A 86 7.65 14.16 -31.37
C TRP A 86 6.73 14.35 -32.59
N LEU A 87 6.22 13.26 -33.18
CA LEU A 87 5.34 13.34 -34.34
C LEU A 87 3.97 13.94 -33.97
N TRP A 88 3.56 13.77 -32.71
CA TRP A 88 2.36 14.38 -32.16
C TRP A 88 2.56 15.88 -31.94
N VAL A 89 3.68 16.29 -31.34
CA VAL A 89 4.03 17.71 -31.12
C VAL A 89 4.10 18.48 -32.45
N LEU A 90 4.63 17.85 -33.51
CA LEU A 90 4.64 18.44 -34.85
C LEU A 90 3.21 18.68 -35.39
N GLY A 91 2.28 17.74 -35.13
CA GLY A 91 0.87 17.90 -35.50
C GLY A 91 0.21 19.12 -34.83
N TRP A 92 0.47 19.36 -33.55
CA TRP A 92 -0.09 20.51 -32.81
C TRP A 92 0.49 21.86 -33.28
N ILE A 93 1.79 21.87 -33.64
CA ILE A 93 2.48 23.05 -34.19
C ILE A 93 1.86 23.52 -35.52
N PHE A 94 1.44 22.59 -36.38
CA PHE A 94 0.82 22.96 -37.68
C PHE A 94 -0.69 23.20 -37.58
N ILE A 95 -1.39 22.65 -36.59
CA ILE A 95 -2.84 22.79 -36.44
C ILE A 95 -3.23 24.14 -35.81
N PHE A 96 -2.46 24.66 -34.85
CA PHE A 96 -2.80 25.90 -34.13
C PHE A 96 -2.78 27.20 -34.97
N PRO A 97 -1.90 27.40 -35.98
CA PRO A 97 -1.88 28.60 -36.81
C PRO A 97 -2.99 28.66 -37.87
N LEU A 98 -3.57 27.51 -38.24
CA LEU A 98 -4.54 27.41 -39.34
C LEU A 98 -5.90 28.08 -39.04
N PRO A 99 -6.52 27.92 -37.86
CA PRO A 99 -7.78 28.61 -37.53
C PRO A 99 -7.62 30.14 -37.51
N LEU A 100 -6.49 30.63 -36.99
CA LEU A 100 -6.23 32.07 -36.87
C LEU A 100 -6.04 32.72 -38.24
N THR A 101 -5.32 32.04 -39.15
CA THR A 101 -5.13 32.50 -40.52
C THR A 101 -6.44 32.49 -41.32
N ILE A 102 -7.29 31.47 -41.14
CA ILE A 102 -8.61 31.39 -41.78
C ILE A 102 -9.53 32.54 -41.30
N LEU A 103 -9.52 32.88 -40.01
CA LEU A 103 -10.29 34.01 -39.47
C LEU A 103 -9.80 35.37 -40.01
N LEU A 104 -8.49 35.55 -40.15
CA LEU A 104 -7.89 36.77 -40.70
C LEU A 104 -8.18 36.96 -42.19
N VAL A 105 -8.18 35.88 -42.98
CA VAL A 105 -8.52 35.90 -44.41
C VAL A 105 -10.01 36.23 -44.63
N ARG A 106 -10.89 35.77 -43.72
CA ARG A 106 -12.35 35.98 -43.81
C ARG A 106 -12.81 37.40 -43.44
N LYS A 107 -11.94 38.25 -42.86
CA LYS A 107 -12.27 39.65 -42.53
C LYS A 107 -12.36 40.50 -43.80
N LYS A 108 -13.58 40.91 -44.18
CA LYS A 108 -13.92 41.41 -45.54
C LYS A 108 -13.39 42.82 -45.89
N HIS A 109 -12.82 43.58 -44.94
CA HIS A 109 -12.58 45.03 -45.09
C HIS A 109 -11.10 45.48 -45.11
N MET A 110 -10.16 44.64 -45.52
CA MET A 110 -8.73 45.01 -45.64
C MET A 110 -8.16 44.68 -47.03
N ASN A 111 -7.24 45.53 -47.50
CA ASN A 111 -6.50 45.33 -48.74
C ASN A 111 -5.76 43.99 -48.74
N ALA A 112 -5.86 43.24 -49.84
CA ALA A 112 -5.32 41.88 -49.95
C ALA A 112 -3.81 41.83 -49.64
N VAL A 113 -3.05 42.82 -50.11
CA VAL A 113 -1.60 42.92 -49.88
C VAL A 113 -1.25 43.02 -48.39
N LEU A 114 -2.01 43.82 -47.63
CA LEU A 114 -1.76 43.99 -46.19
C LEU A 114 -2.13 42.73 -45.38
N LYS A 115 -3.18 42.01 -45.80
CA LYS A 115 -3.57 40.73 -45.19
C LYS A 115 -2.49 39.67 -45.33
N TYR A 116 -1.97 39.48 -46.54
CA TYR A 116 -0.91 38.50 -46.79
C TYR A 116 0.42 38.92 -46.16
N GLY A 117 0.69 40.24 -46.07
CA GLY A 117 1.86 40.78 -45.38
C GLY A 117 1.88 40.44 -43.88
N ILE A 118 0.77 40.66 -43.17
CA ILE A 118 0.68 40.36 -41.72
C ILE A 118 0.81 38.85 -41.46
N ILE A 119 0.21 38.03 -42.32
CA ILE A 119 0.32 36.56 -42.22
C ILE A 119 1.77 36.12 -42.41
N ALA A 120 2.48 36.65 -43.42
CA ALA A 120 3.88 36.29 -43.66
C ALA A 120 4.79 36.63 -42.47
N VAL A 121 4.61 37.82 -41.87
CA VAL A 121 5.39 38.25 -40.68
C VAL A 121 5.09 37.36 -39.47
N ALA A 122 3.81 37.01 -39.24
CA ALA A 122 3.42 36.14 -38.13
C ALA A 122 4.00 34.72 -38.25
N TRP A 123 4.05 34.15 -39.45
CA TRP A 123 4.68 32.85 -39.69
C TRP A 123 6.21 32.88 -39.53
N ILE A 124 6.87 33.96 -39.95
CA ILE A 124 8.32 34.14 -39.72
C ILE A 124 8.63 34.21 -38.23
N PHE A 125 7.84 34.97 -37.46
CA PHE A 125 8.02 35.09 -36.01
C PHE A 125 7.79 33.76 -35.28
N TYR A 126 6.77 33.01 -35.70
CA TYR A 126 6.48 31.67 -35.18
C TYR A 126 7.61 30.66 -35.42
N LEU A 127 8.22 30.69 -36.61
CA LEU A 127 9.30 29.78 -37.01
C LEU A 127 10.61 30.08 -36.24
N ILE A 128 10.88 31.35 -35.92
CA ILE A 128 12.02 31.77 -35.10
C ILE A 128 11.91 31.24 -33.67
N ILE A 129 10.72 31.27 -33.07
CA ILE A 129 10.49 30.72 -31.72
C ILE A 129 10.67 29.20 -31.71
N ALA A 130 10.16 28.51 -32.73
CA ALA A 130 10.28 27.05 -32.84
C ALA A 130 11.73 26.57 -33.02
N LEU A 131 12.60 27.36 -33.66
CA LEU A 131 14.02 27.04 -33.87
C LEU A 131 14.94 27.47 -32.71
N SER A 132 14.46 28.29 -31.76
CA SER A 132 15.29 28.79 -30.65
C SER A 132 15.35 27.85 -29.42
N GLY A 133 14.73 26.67 -29.49
CA GLY A 133 14.86 25.62 -28.47
C GLY A 133 16.21 24.90 -28.56
N LYS A 134 17.26 25.49 -27.98
CA LYS A 134 18.58 24.86 -27.81
C LYS A 134 18.50 23.76 -26.74
N PRO A 135 18.99 22.53 -26.98
CA PRO A 135 19.08 21.52 -25.93
C PRO A 135 20.19 21.93 -24.96
N SER A 136 19.82 22.15 -23.70
CA SER A 136 20.72 22.50 -22.61
C SER A 136 21.31 21.24 -22.00
N ASP A 137 22.52 20.88 -22.42
CA ASP A 137 23.48 20.18 -21.57
C ASP A 137 24.20 21.23 -20.71
N ASN A 138 24.22 21.07 -19.39
CA ASN A 138 25.21 21.68 -18.49
C ASN A 138 25.13 20.93 -17.15
N SER A 139 26.14 20.25 -16.61
CA SER A 139 27.52 20.67 -16.25
C SER A 139 27.60 21.99 -15.47
N ASN A 140 27.63 21.79 -14.14
CA ASN A 140 28.45 22.42 -13.10
C ASN A 140 28.58 23.96 -12.99
N ASN A 141 28.34 24.40 -11.74
CA ASN A 141 28.93 25.52 -11.00
C ASN A 141 29.07 26.89 -11.68
N GLN A 142 28.48 27.92 -11.07
CA GLN A 142 29.11 28.67 -9.98
C GLN A 142 28.33 29.96 -9.71
N SER A 143 28.12 30.23 -8.44
CA SER A 143 27.58 31.46 -7.84
C SER A 143 28.22 32.73 -8.41
N THR A 144 27.48 33.85 -8.41
CA THR A 144 27.79 35.03 -7.58
C THR A 144 26.63 36.03 -7.65
N SER A 145 26.36 36.56 -6.47
CA SER A 145 25.45 37.64 -6.06
C SER A 145 25.53 38.94 -6.87
N GLU A 146 24.41 39.65 -6.94
CA GLU A 146 24.28 41.01 -6.40
C GLU A 146 22.80 41.37 -6.30
N GLY A 147 22.36 41.78 -5.10
CA GLY A 147 20.98 42.13 -4.81
C GLY A 147 20.67 43.59 -5.14
N THR A 148 19.39 43.93 -5.12
CA THR A 148 18.88 45.16 -4.48
C THR A 148 17.37 45.02 -4.28
N VAL A 149 16.97 45.35 -3.06
CA VAL A 149 15.62 45.35 -2.47
C VAL A 149 14.84 46.58 -2.91
N ALA A 150 13.53 46.46 -3.14
CA ALA A 150 12.54 47.47 -2.75
C ALA A 150 11.12 46.90 -2.78
N SER A 151 10.51 46.82 -1.60
CA SER A 151 9.09 46.56 -1.35
C SER A 151 8.21 47.74 -1.72
N ALA A 152 6.97 47.47 -2.11
CA ALA A 152 5.82 48.31 -1.74
C ALA A 152 4.53 47.48 -1.87
N ASP A 153 3.87 47.28 -0.74
CA ASP A 153 2.49 46.80 -0.62
C ASP A 153 1.50 47.78 -1.26
N THR A 154 0.31 47.25 -1.55
CA THR A 154 -1.00 47.79 -1.11
C THR A 154 -2.05 47.97 -2.22
N GLU A 155 -3.23 47.42 -1.91
CA GLU A 155 -4.58 47.80 -2.31
C GLU A 155 -5.17 47.33 -3.67
N ASN A 156 -6.00 46.29 -3.52
CA ASN A 156 -7.26 46.12 -4.24
C ASN A 156 -8.20 47.31 -4.04
N PRO A 157 -9.02 47.62 -5.05
CA PRO A 157 -10.39 48.04 -4.80
C PRO A 157 -11.38 47.06 -5.45
N SER A 158 -12.24 46.53 -4.57
CA SER A 158 -13.55 45.97 -4.87
C SER A 158 -14.42 46.92 -5.71
N THR A 159 -15.17 46.37 -6.67
CA THR A 159 -16.43 46.97 -7.12
C THR A 159 -17.49 45.90 -7.33
N ASP A 160 -18.57 46.04 -6.59
CA ASP A 160 -19.87 45.40 -6.76
C ASP A 160 -20.42 45.57 -8.18
N ASN A 161 -21.18 44.58 -8.64
CA ASN A 161 -22.40 44.86 -9.39
C ASN A 161 -23.45 43.76 -9.23
N LYS A 162 -24.66 44.23 -8.90
CA LYS A 162 -25.92 43.52 -8.70
C LYS A 162 -26.57 43.07 -10.02
N VAL A 163 -27.23 41.90 -9.93
CA VAL A 163 -28.57 41.54 -10.43
C VAL A 163 -28.83 41.53 -11.94
N ALA A 164 -29.18 40.36 -12.48
CA ALA A 164 -30.46 40.16 -13.19
C ALA A 164 -30.78 38.68 -13.41
N ASP A 165 -32.04 38.39 -13.10
CA ASP A 165 -32.79 37.16 -13.09
C ASP A 165 -33.12 36.63 -14.50
N SER A 166 -33.30 35.32 -14.63
CA SER A 166 -34.16 34.71 -15.66
C SER A 166 -34.43 33.24 -15.33
N GLU A 167 -35.51 33.00 -14.59
CA GLU A 167 -36.21 31.73 -14.49
C GLU A 167 -36.82 31.25 -15.83
N ARG A 168 -36.91 29.92 -16.01
CA ARG A 168 -38.11 29.17 -16.48
C ARG A 168 -37.83 27.66 -16.34
N SER A 169 -38.40 26.97 -15.32
CA SER A 169 -39.70 26.25 -15.30
C SER A 169 -39.73 25.05 -16.27
N VAL A 170 -40.02 23.80 -15.87
CA VAL A 170 -41.28 23.25 -15.32
C VAL A 170 -40.94 21.87 -14.69
N THR A 171 -41.18 21.63 -13.38
CA THR A 171 -42.35 21.01 -12.73
C THR A 171 -42.54 19.50 -12.99
N GLU A 172 -42.45 18.67 -11.94
CA GLU A 172 -43.55 17.81 -11.50
C GLU A 172 -43.32 17.31 -10.07
N THR A 173 -44.21 17.78 -9.19
CA THR A 173 -44.44 17.34 -7.82
C THR A 173 -45.21 16.02 -7.82
N VAL A 174 -44.74 15.03 -7.06
CA VAL A 174 -45.59 13.98 -6.48
C VAL A 174 -45.25 13.90 -5.00
N GLU A 175 -46.27 14.11 -4.17
CA GLU A 175 -46.27 14.04 -2.72
C GLU A 175 -45.72 12.71 -2.21
N SER A 176 -44.82 12.78 -1.22
CA SER A 176 -44.52 11.67 -0.32
C SER A 176 -44.84 12.11 1.09
N GLU A 177 -45.72 11.36 1.75
CA GLU A 177 -46.02 11.46 3.17
C GLU A 177 -44.70 11.34 3.97
N GLN A 178 -44.32 12.44 4.64
CA GLN A 178 -43.15 12.47 5.50
C GLN A 178 -43.38 11.60 6.73
N MET A 179 -42.61 10.53 6.85
CA MET A 179 -42.33 9.93 8.15
C MET A 179 -41.28 10.81 8.81
N THR A 180 -41.70 11.68 9.72
CA THR A 180 -40.80 12.55 10.49
C THR A 180 -40.05 11.69 11.50
N SER A 181 -38.84 11.28 11.18
CA SER A 181 -37.86 10.89 12.19
C SER A 181 -36.97 12.07 12.53
N GLU A 182 -36.46 12.09 13.77
CA GLU A 182 -35.64 13.19 14.28
C GLU A 182 -34.27 13.28 13.58
N ASP A 183 -33.87 12.24 12.82
CA ASP A 183 -32.67 12.21 11.99
C ASP A 183 -32.85 11.25 10.79
N PRO A 184 -33.23 11.76 9.60
CA PRO A 184 -33.47 10.93 8.42
C PRO A 184 -32.20 10.24 7.90
N LEU A 185 -31.02 10.79 8.19
CA LEU A 185 -29.74 10.25 7.75
C LEU A 185 -29.30 9.08 8.62
N ALA A 186 -29.50 9.17 9.95
CA ALA A 186 -29.25 8.08 10.88
C ALA A 186 -30.18 6.88 10.63
N ASP A 187 -31.45 7.14 10.30
CA ASP A 187 -32.40 6.08 9.95
C ASP A 187 -32.05 5.39 8.63
N PHE A 188 -31.65 6.17 7.62
CA PHE A 188 -31.11 5.64 6.38
C PHE A 188 -29.91 4.71 6.65
N TYR A 189 -28.96 5.16 7.48
CA TYR A 189 -27.78 4.37 7.85
C TYR A 189 -28.17 3.04 8.52
N ALA A 190 -29.07 3.08 9.48
CA ALA A 190 -29.53 1.89 10.20
C ALA A 190 -30.28 0.88 9.32
N GLU A 191 -31.08 1.33 8.35
CA GLU A 191 -31.76 0.45 7.37
C GLU A 191 -30.80 -0.08 6.31
N PHE A 192 -29.81 0.72 5.89
CA PHE A 192 -28.81 0.28 4.94
C PHE A 192 -27.94 -0.85 5.49
N LEU A 193 -27.53 -0.75 6.76
CA LEU A 193 -26.80 -1.82 7.47
C LEU A 193 -27.56 -3.16 7.54
N GLN A 194 -28.90 -3.12 7.53
CA GLN A 194 -29.73 -4.33 7.56
C GLN A 194 -29.99 -4.92 6.17
N SER A 195 -29.97 -4.09 5.12
CA SER A 195 -30.34 -4.49 3.76
C SER A 195 -29.15 -4.83 2.86
N GLY A 196 -27.98 -4.20 3.07
CA GLY A 196 -26.68 -4.63 2.53
C GLY A 196 -26.52 -4.65 1.01
N THR A 197 -27.46 -4.12 0.21
CA THR A 197 -27.40 -4.18 -1.26
C THR A 197 -27.16 -2.81 -1.90
N VAL A 198 -26.11 -2.71 -2.72
CA VAL A 198 -25.68 -1.48 -3.40
C VAL A 198 -26.70 -0.96 -4.42
N GLY A 199 -27.45 -1.86 -5.06
CA GLY A 199 -28.42 -1.52 -6.11
C GLY A 199 -29.55 -0.57 -5.69
N ASN A 200 -29.84 -0.49 -4.38
CA ASN A 200 -30.97 0.28 -3.86
C ASN A 200 -30.57 1.58 -3.15
N ILE A 201 -29.28 1.97 -3.11
CA ILE A 201 -28.82 3.13 -2.32
C ILE A 201 -29.58 4.41 -2.67
N LYS A 202 -29.75 4.71 -3.97
CA LYS A 202 -30.45 5.93 -4.43
C LYS A 202 -31.95 5.90 -4.15
N GLU A 203 -32.56 4.72 -4.22
CA GLU A 203 -33.99 4.54 -3.92
C GLU A 203 -34.25 4.62 -2.41
N LEU A 204 -33.38 4.00 -1.61
CA LEU A 204 -33.41 4.05 -0.15
C LEU A 204 -33.16 5.47 0.35
N ALA A 205 -32.18 6.19 -0.19
CA ALA A 205 -31.96 7.60 0.14
C ALA A 205 -33.20 8.45 -0.15
N LYS A 206 -33.84 8.23 -1.29
CA LYS A 206 -35.06 8.94 -1.68
C LYS A 206 -36.24 8.64 -0.73
N LYS A 207 -36.35 7.42 -0.20
CA LYS A 207 -37.36 7.05 0.82
C LYS A 207 -37.26 7.94 2.07
N TYR A 208 -36.04 8.34 2.45
CA TYR A 208 -35.76 9.21 3.60
C TYR A 208 -35.67 10.70 3.24
N GLY A 209 -35.97 11.09 2.00
CA GLY A 209 -35.86 12.49 1.55
C GLY A 209 -34.42 12.98 1.40
N LEU A 210 -33.45 12.07 1.29
CA LEU A 210 -32.03 12.36 1.17
C LEU A 210 -31.58 12.37 -0.29
N TYR A 211 -30.45 13.00 -0.55
CA TYR A 211 -29.76 13.01 -1.83
C TYR A 211 -28.61 12.02 -1.80
N ALA A 212 -28.45 11.24 -2.87
CA ALA A 212 -27.34 10.31 -3.04
C ALA A 212 -26.62 10.57 -4.36
N ASP A 213 -25.33 10.89 -4.31
CA ASP A 213 -24.45 10.97 -5.49
C ASP A 213 -23.43 9.83 -5.46
N SER A 214 -22.90 9.47 -6.63
CA SER A 214 -21.92 8.39 -6.73
C SER A 214 -20.83 8.64 -7.74
N ARG A 215 -19.65 8.06 -7.49
CA ARG A 215 -18.50 8.16 -8.39
C ARG A 215 -17.71 6.85 -8.42
N LYS A 216 -17.40 6.41 -9.64
CA LYS A 216 -16.47 5.29 -9.86
C LYS A 216 -15.03 5.73 -9.63
N THR A 217 -14.35 5.06 -8.71
CA THR A 217 -12.91 5.18 -8.53
C THR A 217 -12.25 4.27 -9.58
N GLY A 218 -11.17 4.72 -10.22
CA GLY A 218 -10.56 4.00 -11.35
C GLY A 218 -10.00 2.60 -11.04
N THR A 219 -10.22 2.09 -9.83
CA THR A 219 -9.82 0.78 -9.30
C THR A 219 -10.98 -0.24 -9.29
N GLY A 220 -12.14 0.09 -9.86
CA GLY A 220 -13.29 -0.83 -9.90
C GLY A 220 -14.22 -0.72 -8.68
N ARG A 221 -14.06 0.32 -7.86
CA ARG A 221 -14.98 0.64 -6.74
C ARG A 221 -15.92 1.80 -7.11
N GLU A 222 -17.06 1.88 -6.45
CA GLU A 222 -17.98 3.01 -6.46
C GLU A 222 -18.07 3.61 -5.06
N LEU A 223 -17.88 4.91 -4.97
CA LEU A 223 -18.12 5.68 -3.75
C LEU A 223 -19.51 6.33 -3.85
N PHE A 224 -20.38 6.08 -2.88
CA PHE A 224 -21.63 6.80 -2.70
C PHE A 224 -21.52 7.76 -1.52
N LYS A 225 -22.19 8.91 -1.66
CA LYS A 225 -22.37 9.87 -0.58
C LYS A 225 -23.85 10.24 -0.49
N VAL A 226 -24.40 10.08 0.70
CA VAL A 226 -25.80 10.34 1.01
C VAL A 226 -25.91 11.46 2.04
N ALA A 227 -26.68 12.51 1.77
CA ALA A 227 -26.82 13.66 2.64
C ALA A 227 -28.20 14.31 2.52
N GLU A 228 -28.54 15.21 3.44
CA GLU A 228 -29.81 15.94 3.44
C GLU A 228 -29.92 16.93 2.28
N THR A 229 -28.79 17.46 1.79
CA THR A 229 -28.76 18.38 0.65
C THR A 229 -27.95 17.83 -0.53
N TYR A 230 -28.33 18.26 -1.73
CA TYR A 230 -27.65 17.88 -2.96
C TYR A 230 -26.17 18.31 -2.98
N ASP A 231 -25.86 19.50 -2.48
CA ASP A 231 -24.50 20.03 -2.47
C ASP A 231 -23.60 19.24 -1.50
N GLU A 232 -24.15 18.77 -0.38
CA GLU A 232 -23.45 17.90 0.56
C GLU A 232 -23.25 16.49 0.00
N ALA A 233 -24.23 15.96 -0.74
CA ALA A 233 -24.15 14.63 -1.36
C ALA A 233 -23.15 14.59 -2.53
N ARG A 234 -22.82 15.73 -3.15
CA ARG A 234 -22.02 15.77 -4.38
C ARG A 234 -20.56 15.33 -4.20
N VAL A 235 -20.06 14.49 -5.10
CA VAL A 235 -18.67 13.97 -5.07
C VAL A 235 -17.82 14.58 -6.20
N THR A 236 -16.84 15.43 -5.89
CA THR A 236 -16.11 16.23 -6.91
C THR A 236 -14.60 15.99 -7.13
N SER A 237 -13.87 15.25 -6.28
CA SER A 237 -12.42 15.00 -6.50
C SER A 237 -11.88 13.70 -5.86
N ASN A 238 -10.66 13.29 -6.24
CA ASN A 238 -9.93 12.10 -5.71
C ASN A 238 -9.25 12.37 -4.35
N THR A 239 -9.21 13.62 -3.93
CA THR A 239 -8.66 14.09 -2.67
C THR A 239 -9.81 14.80 -1.98
N ASP A 240 -10.36 14.13 -0.99
CA ASP A 240 -11.55 14.55 -0.27
C ASP A 240 -11.19 15.60 0.79
N GLU A 241 -10.92 16.83 0.32
CA GLU A 241 -10.94 18.01 1.18
C GLU A 241 -12.42 18.48 1.24
N TYR A 242 -13.19 17.87 2.15
CA TYR A 242 -14.66 17.95 2.18
C TYR A 242 -15.23 19.29 2.67
N LYS A 243 -16.44 19.61 2.18
CA LYS A 243 -17.27 20.79 2.49
C LYS A 243 -18.62 20.47 3.17
N GLY A 244 -18.85 19.24 3.64
CA GLY A 244 -20.12 18.84 4.24
C GLY A 244 -19.94 18.32 5.67
N ASP A 245 -20.82 18.76 6.57
CA ASP A 245 -20.69 18.52 8.00
C ASP A 245 -21.48 17.29 8.51
N TYR A 246 -22.43 16.74 7.73
CA TYR A 246 -23.17 15.53 8.11
C TYR A 246 -23.60 14.70 6.87
N TYR A 247 -23.08 13.48 6.72
CA TYR A 247 -23.39 12.61 5.56
C TYR A 247 -23.06 11.13 5.84
N VAL A 248 -23.63 10.22 5.06
CA VAL A 248 -23.24 8.80 5.02
C VAL A 248 -22.37 8.55 3.80
N ARG A 249 -21.25 7.86 4.01
CA ARG A 249 -20.27 7.46 3.00
C ARG A 249 -20.32 5.95 2.82
N ILE A 250 -20.36 5.48 1.58
CA ILE A 250 -20.46 4.05 1.27
C ILE A 250 -19.45 3.72 0.18
N GLU A 251 -18.54 2.79 0.43
CA GLU A 251 -17.63 2.25 -0.59
C GLU A 251 -18.09 0.85 -1.00
N CYS A 252 -18.12 0.59 -2.30
CA CYS A 252 -18.62 -0.66 -2.87
C CYS A 252 -17.70 -1.18 -3.97
N THR A 253 -17.47 -2.49 -4.03
CA THR A 253 -16.75 -3.12 -5.14
C THR A 253 -17.73 -3.47 -6.27
N ILE A 254 -17.47 -2.98 -7.50
CA ILE A 254 -18.35 -3.17 -8.67
C ILE A 254 -17.98 -4.43 -9.47
N LEU A 255 -16.77 -4.96 -9.28
CA LEU A 255 -16.22 -6.07 -10.07
C LEU A 255 -16.49 -7.42 -9.39
N GLY A 256 -17.75 -7.84 -9.27
CA GLY A 256 -18.05 -9.22 -8.84
C GLY A 256 -19.49 -9.45 -8.44
N ASP A 257 -19.99 -8.68 -7.48
CA ASP A 257 -21.21 -9.03 -6.74
C ASP A 257 -21.92 -7.85 -6.05
N ASP A 258 -21.57 -6.59 -6.37
CA ASP A 258 -22.14 -5.40 -5.73
C ASP A 258 -22.01 -5.44 -4.19
N THR A 259 -20.86 -5.90 -3.71
CA THR A 259 -20.52 -5.94 -2.28
C THR A 259 -20.24 -4.55 -1.73
N VAL A 260 -20.76 -4.31 -0.52
CA VAL A 260 -20.46 -3.11 0.26
C VAL A 260 -19.15 -3.37 1.01
N ASP A 261 -18.10 -2.61 0.68
CA ASP A 261 -16.79 -2.71 1.33
C ASP A 261 -16.82 -2.01 2.70
N SER A 262 -17.45 -0.83 2.77
CA SER A 262 -17.57 -0.05 4.01
C SER A 262 -18.76 0.91 4.00
N VAL A 263 -19.26 1.23 5.20
CA VAL A 263 -20.35 2.22 5.43
C VAL A 263 -19.99 3.06 6.64
N GLU A 264 -19.91 4.37 6.47
CA GLU A 264 -19.52 5.33 7.51
C GLU A 264 -20.58 6.42 7.64
N LEU A 265 -21.05 6.70 8.85
CA LEU A 265 -21.82 7.90 9.16
C LEU A 265 -20.85 8.98 9.65
N VAL A 266 -20.72 10.06 8.88
CA VAL A 266 -19.80 11.18 9.16
C VAL A 266 -20.59 12.34 9.76
N ASP A 267 -20.28 12.72 11.00
CA ASP A 267 -20.81 13.91 11.68
C ASP A 267 -19.68 14.82 12.18
N ASN A 268 -19.44 15.90 11.46
CA ASN A 268 -18.45 16.94 11.77
C ASN A 268 -19.09 18.18 12.43
N ARG A 269 -20.41 18.19 12.70
CA ARG A 269 -21.14 19.37 13.22
C ARG A 269 -20.66 19.81 14.61
N ASN A 270 -20.07 18.91 15.39
CA ASN A 270 -19.74 19.14 16.79
C ASN A 270 -18.26 18.97 17.15
N GLY A 271 -17.32 18.93 16.19
CA GLY A 271 -15.88 18.86 16.49
C GLY A 271 -15.39 17.61 17.27
N GLU A 272 -16.30 16.76 17.72
CA GLU A 272 -16.10 15.36 18.03
C GLU A 272 -16.57 14.61 16.79
N ALA A 273 -15.61 14.19 15.95
CA ALA A 273 -15.90 13.13 15.02
C ALA A 273 -16.40 11.96 15.86
N SER A 274 -17.68 11.59 15.71
CA SER A 274 -18.13 10.26 16.11
C SER A 274 -17.53 9.30 15.10
N GLU A 275 -16.24 9.02 15.27
CA GLU A 275 -15.57 7.88 14.67
C GLU A 275 -16.21 6.65 15.30
N THR A 276 -17.32 6.19 14.70
CA THR A 276 -17.63 4.77 14.71
C THR A 276 -17.12 4.20 13.39
N SER A 277 -15.83 4.37 13.12
CA SER A 277 -15.11 3.39 12.34
C SER A 277 -15.05 2.14 13.21
N THR A 278 -15.50 1.01 12.69
CA THR A 278 -14.97 -0.26 13.17
C THR A 278 -13.57 -0.45 12.60
N ASP A 279 -12.65 0.50 12.84
CA ASP A 279 -11.22 0.21 12.84
C ASP A 279 -10.95 -0.47 14.19
N LYS A 280 -11.40 -1.72 14.33
CA LYS A 280 -10.89 -2.56 15.40
C LYS A 280 -9.42 -2.77 15.07
N GLU A 281 -8.54 -2.07 15.78
CA GLU A 281 -7.10 -2.30 15.68
C GLU A 281 -6.84 -3.80 15.86
N VAL A 282 -6.28 -4.44 14.84
CA VAL A 282 -5.96 -5.88 14.89
C VAL A 282 -4.95 -6.10 16.01
N THR A 283 -5.35 -6.85 17.03
CA THR A 283 -4.51 -7.17 18.19
C THR A 283 -3.79 -8.50 17.99
N ALA A 284 -2.79 -8.77 18.83
CA ALA A 284 -2.15 -10.08 18.90
C ALA A 284 -3.16 -11.20 19.22
N ASP A 285 -4.14 -10.92 20.08
CA ASP A 285 -5.19 -11.89 20.43
C ASP A 285 -6.08 -12.22 19.24
N ASP A 286 -6.40 -11.24 18.38
CA ASP A 286 -7.15 -11.48 17.14
C ASP A 286 -6.36 -12.38 16.17
N MET A 287 -5.05 -12.17 16.08
CA MET A 287 -4.16 -13.01 15.26
C MET A 287 -4.01 -14.43 15.82
N TYR A 288 -3.90 -14.59 17.13
CA TYR A 288 -3.92 -15.93 17.75
C TYR A 288 -5.26 -16.63 17.57
N ALA A 289 -6.37 -15.91 17.62
CA ALA A 289 -7.70 -16.46 17.34
C ALA A 289 -7.81 -16.97 15.90
N LEU A 290 -7.34 -16.19 14.91
CA LEU A 290 -7.28 -16.62 13.51
C LEU A 290 -6.49 -17.93 13.35
N ILE A 291 -5.32 -18.03 13.99
CA ILE A 291 -4.51 -19.26 13.95
C ILE A 291 -5.25 -20.43 14.60
N ALA A 292 -5.92 -20.21 15.73
CA ALA A 292 -6.70 -21.24 16.41
C ALA A 292 -7.85 -21.76 15.55
N ASP A 293 -8.60 -20.86 14.90
CA ASP A 293 -9.70 -21.20 13.99
C ASP A 293 -9.17 -22.03 12.81
N PHE A 294 -8.05 -21.61 12.21
CA PHE A 294 -7.40 -22.37 11.14
C PHE A 294 -7.00 -23.79 11.60
N ILE A 295 -6.40 -23.92 12.79
CA ILE A 295 -6.01 -25.22 13.34
C ILE A 295 -7.23 -26.11 13.58
N GLU A 296 -8.34 -25.55 14.07
CA GLU A 296 -9.59 -26.29 14.24
C GLU A 296 -10.13 -26.80 12.90
N GLU A 297 -10.18 -25.94 11.89
CA GLU A 297 -10.64 -26.30 10.54
C GLU A 297 -9.73 -27.37 9.92
N TYR A 298 -8.41 -27.19 9.96
CA TYR A 298 -7.43 -28.17 9.52
C TYR A 298 -7.64 -29.51 10.22
N ASN A 299 -7.77 -29.52 11.56
CA ASN A 299 -7.95 -30.74 12.34
C ASN A 299 -9.31 -31.43 12.12
N SER A 300 -10.28 -30.74 11.52
CA SER A 300 -11.59 -31.31 11.17
C SER A 300 -11.50 -32.24 9.95
N VAL A 301 -10.55 -31.99 9.04
CA VAL A 301 -10.39 -32.73 7.78
C VAL A 301 -9.07 -33.51 7.69
N ALA A 302 -8.03 -33.13 8.44
CA ALA A 302 -6.72 -33.75 8.36
C ALA A 302 -6.65 -35.08 9.12
N ASP A 303 -6.01 -36.08 8.50
CA ASP A 303 -5.62 -37.32 9.15
C ASP A 303 -4.51 -37.09 10.20
N ASN A 304 -3.50 -36.28 9.84
CA ASN A 304 -2.39 -35.93 10.73
C ASN A 304 -2.65 -34.59 11.41
N LYS A 305 -3.29 -34.66 12.58
CA LYS A 305 -3.76 -33.50 13.33
C LYS A 305 -2.64 -32.75 14.04
N ILE A 306 -2.78 -31.43 14.09
CA ILE A 306 -1.95 -30.54 14.90
C ILE A 306 -2.41 -30.63 16.35
N THR A 307 -1.46 -30.85 17.24
CA THR A 307 -1.64 -31.00 18.69
C THR A 307 -0.63 -30.11 19.43
N ASN A 308 -0.88 -29.90 20.73
CA ASN A 308 -0.03 -29.07 21.61
C ASN A 308 0.27 -27.66 21.07
N PRO A 309 -0.72 -26.90 20.56
CA PRO A 309 -0.47 -25.56 20.04
C PRO A 309 0.11 -24.66 21.14
N THR A 310 1.25 -24.03 20.84
CA THR A 310 1.98 -23.14 21.75
C THR A 310 2.26 -21.82 21.05
N ASN A 311 1.73 -20.73 21.60
CA ASN A 311 1.92 -19.38 21.09
C ASN A 311 3.31 -18.84 21.45
N TYR A 312 3.93 -18.10 20.54
CA TYR A 312 5.26 -17.51 20.72
C TYR A 312 5.40 -16.18 19.97
N ASP A 313 6.34 -15.36 20.44
CA ASP A 313 6.81 -14.17 19.71
C ASP A 313 7.85 -14.58 18.67
N ILE A 314 7.57 -14.30 17.39
CA ILE A 314 8.42 -14.67 16.26
C ILE A 314 9.76 -13.94 16.25
N HIS A 315 9.90 -12.86 17.01
CA HIS A 315 11.16 -12.10 17.15
C HIS A 315 12.08 -12.67 18.23
N GLU A 316 11.56 -13.53 19.11
CA GLU A 316 12.31 -14.16 20.20
C GLU A 316 12.59 -15.63 19.92
N GLU A 317 11.56 -16.38 19.56
CA GLU A 317 11.60 -17.83 19.32
C GLU A 317 11.29 -18.17 17.86
N HIS A 318 11.81 -19.32 17.38
CA HIS A 318 11.63 -19.76 15.99
C HIS A 318 11.98 -18.68 14.95
N TYR A 319 12.96 -17.83 15.28
CA TYR A 319 13.32 -16.66 14.50
C TYR A 319 13.77 -16.99 13.08
N ARG A 320 13.23 -16.27 12.10
CA ARG A 320 13.67 -16.26 10.71
C ARG A 320 14.20 -14.89 10.32
N THR A 321 15.22 -14.86 9.46
CA THR A 321 15.88 -13.60 9.06
C THR A 321 14.97 -12.61 8.33
N GLU A 322 13.84 -13.05 7.81
CA GLU A 322 12.81 -12.19 7.22
C GLU A 322 11.93 -11.49 8.25
N TYR A 323 11.82 -12.03 9.48
CA TYR A 323 10.98 -11.43 10.52
C TYR A 323 11.51 -10.07 10.99
N ARG A 324 12.77 -9.72 10.70
CA ARG A 324 13.28 -8.34 10.90
C ARG A 324 12.63 -7.29 10.01
N LEU A 325 11.91 -7.69 8.96
CA LEU A 325 11.28 -6.76 8.03
C LEU A 325 10.04 -6.13 8.68
N GLN A 326 9.77 -4.87 8.35
CA GLN A 326 8.63 -4.13 8.92
C GLN A 326 7.28 -4.81 8.67
N ALA A 327 7.15 -5.62 7.61
CA ALA A 327 5.95 -6.40 7.33
C ALA A 327 5.61 -7.44 8.42
N PHE A 328 6.60 -7.86 9.21
CA PHE A 328 6.43 -8.80 10.32
C PHE A 328 6.41 -8.11 11.69
N ASN A 329 6.36 -6.79 11.72
CA ASN A 329 6.19 -6.08 12.98
C ASN A 329 4.86 -6.52 13.61
N GLU A 330 4.89 -6.83 14.91
CA GLU A 330 3.72 -7.29 15.68
C GLU A 330 3.09 -8.61 15.21
N SER A 331 3.71 -9.33 14.27
CA SER A 331 3.26 -10.65 13.86
C SER A 331 3.49 -11.67 14.98
N VAL A 332 2.63 -12.68 15.05
CA VAL A 332 2.64 -13.71 16.10
C VAL A 332 2.72 -15.11 15.49
N GLY A 333 3.21 -16.07 16.28
CA GLY A 333 3.35 -17.45 15.83
C GLY A 333 2.72 -18.45 16.78
N THR A 334 2.22 -19.56 16.23
CA THR A 334 1.83 -20.75 17.00
C THR A 334 2.58 -21.96 16.46
N PHE A 335 3.27 -22.66 17.35
CA PHE A 335 3.94 -23.92 17.06
C PHE A 335 3.01 -25.08 17.42
N GLY A 336 2.96 -26.10 16.58
CA GLY A 336 2.19 -27.31 16.83
C GLY A 336 2.89 -28.57 16.36
N GLU A 337 2.57 -29.68 17.02
CA GLU A 337 3.13 -31.01 16.75
C GLU A 337 2.09 -31.91 16.09
N ALA A 338 2.52 -32.75 15.16
CA ALA A 338 1.74 -33.85 14.63
C ALA A 338 2.55 -35.15 14.74
N THR A 339 1.99 -36.29 14.31
CA THR A 339 2.57 -37.62 14.56
C THR A 339 4.01 -37.74 14.03
N ASP A 340 4.28 -37.14 12.89
CA ASP A 340 5.53 -37.23 12.14
C ASP A 340 5.92 -35.90 11.45
N SER A 341 5.34 -34.80 11.92
CA SER A 341 5.60 -33.46 11.41
C SER A 341 5.42 -32.40 12.48
N THR A 342 5.93 -31.21 12.22
CA THR A 342 5.70 -30.01 13.04
C THR A 342 5.22 -28.87 12.16
N PHE A 343 4.41 -27.98 12.74
CA PHE A 343 3.88 -26.80 12.07
C PHE A 343 4.25 -25.54 12.85
N GLU A 344 4.68 -24.51 12.13
CA GLU A 344 4.77 -23.13 12.62
C GLU A 344 3.81 -22.30 11.77
N ILE A 345 2.80 -21.71 12.40
CA ILE A 345 1.79 -20.89 11.74
C ILE A 345 1.97 -19.47 12.22
N VAL A 346 2.27 -18.56 11.31
CA VAL A 346 2.53 -17.14 11.59
C VAL A 346 1.41 -16.31 11.04
N ALA A 347 0.84 -15.43 11.86
CA ALA A 347 -0.16 -14.46 11.45
C ALA A 347 0.46 -13.06 11.46
N SER A 348 0.21 -12.32 10.38
CA SER A 348 0.64 -10.92 10.22
C SER A 348 -0.55 -9.99 10.10
N LYS A 349 -0.35 -8.71 10.41
CA LYS A 349 -1.40 -7.72 10.21
C LYS A 349 -1.77 -7.61 8.72
N PRO A 350 -3.05 -7.31 8.40
CA PRO A 350 -3.45 -7.02 7.03
C PRO A 350 -2.59 -5.91 6.42
N GLY A 351 -2.19 -6.10 5.16
CA GLY A 351 -1.31 -5.16 4.47
C GLY A 351 -1.98 -3.81 4.24
N MET A 352 -1.18 -2.75 4.03
CA MET A 352 -1.66 -1.38 3.79
C MET A 352 -2.68 -1.24 2.65
N PHE A 353 -2.69 -2.19 1.71
CA PHE A 353 -3.59 -2.19 0.55
C PHE A 353 -4.74 -3.21 0.68
N SER A 354 -4.88 -3.88 1.82
CA SER A 354 -6.01 -4.76 2.13
C SER A 354 -7.23 -3.96 2.59
N ASP A 355 -8.38 -4.63 2.67
CA ASP A 355 -9.61 -4.12 3.28
C ASP A 355 -9.53 -4.03 4.82
N GLY A 356 -8.38 -4.33 5.42
CA GLY A 356 -8.17 -4.32 6.86
C GLY A 356 -8.73 -5.55 7.57
N ALA A 357 -9.39 -6.47 6.85
CA ALA A 357 -9.93 -7.68 7.43
C ALA A 357 -8.82 -8.70 7.68
N LEU A 358 -8.86 -9.32 8.86
CA LEU A 358 -7.98 -10.43 9.20
C LEU A 358 -8.58 -11.72 8.63
N THR A 359 -7.87 -12.36 7.70
CA THR A 359 -8.30 -13.57 6.99
C THR A 359 -7.16 -14.58 6.90
N TYR A 360 -7.42 -15.80 6.39
CA TYR A 360 -6.36 -16.80 6.20
C TYR A 360 -5.28 -16.40 5.20
N HIS A 361 -5.48 -15.36 4.38
CA HIS A 361 -4.43 -14.76 3.54
C HIS A 361 -3.38 -13.99 4.33
N ASN A 362 -3.61 -13.80 5.63
CA ASN A 362 -2.64 -13.24 6.56
C ASN A 362 -1.83 -14.31 7.29
N LEU A 363 -2.05 -15.59 6.96
CA LEU A 363 -1.31 -16.71 7.51
C LEU A 363 -0.15 -17.10 6.61
N ARG A 364 0.98 -17.39 7.24
CA ARG A 364 2.14 -18.03 6.64
C ARG A 364 2.44 -19.30 7.39
N ILE A 365 2.50 -20.41 6.67
CA ILE A 365 2.56 -21.74 7.28
C ILE A 365 3.86 -22.42 6.88
N TYR A 366 4.60 -22.88 7.89
CA TYR A 366 5.76 -23.72 7.72
C TYR A 366 5.47 -25.10 8.29
N GLY A 367 5.85 -26.14 7.54
CA GLY A 367 5.77 -27.51 8.01
C GLY A 367 7.09 -28.23 7.84
N SER A 368 7.46 -29.07 8.80
CA SER A 368 8.63 -29.96 8.69
C SER A 368 8.17 -31.41 8.71
N PHE A 369 8.57 -32.21 7.71
CA PHE A 369 8.05 -33.56 7.48
C PHE A 369 9.16 -34.59 7.27
N ASN A 370 8.88 -35.85 7.63
CA ASN A 370 9.80 -36.96 7.43
C ASN A 370 9.87 -37.47 5.98
N ASP A 371 8.84 -37.22 5.18
CA ASP A 371 8.74 -37.62 3.79
C ASP A 371 7.95 -36.61 2.94
N ALA A 372 8.16 -36.65 1.63
CA ALA A 372 7.58 -35.69 0.69
C ALA A 372 6.06 -35.89 0.48
N ASP A 373 5.55 -37.11 0.63
CA ASP A 373 4.13 -37.40 0.41
C ASP A 373 3.29 -36.84 1.54
N SER A 374 3.78 -36.90 2.77
CA SER A 374 3.18 -36.24 3.94
C SER A 374 3.14 -34.71 3.77
N ALA A 375 4.22 -34.10 3.26
CA ALA A 375 4.25 -32.67 2.96
C ALA A 375 3.24 -32.28 1.87
N LYS A 376 3.10 -33.09 0.81
CA LYS A 376 2.11 -32.87 -0.26
C LYS A 376 0.68 -32.99 0.26
N LYS A 377 0.38 -34.01 1.08
CA LYS A 377 -0.94 -34.15 1.68
C LYS A 377 -1.30 -32.97 2.58
N ALA A 378 -0.34 -32.46 3.34
CA ALA A 378 -0.53 -31.25 4.13
C ALA A 378 -0.86 -30.05 3.21
N LEU A 379 -0.10 -29.86 2.12
CA LEU A 379 -0.39 -28.83 1.11
C LEU A 379 -1.80 -28.98 0.51
N GLU A 380 -2.18 -30.19 0.09
CA GLU A 380 -3.51 -30.51 -0.45
C GLU A 380 -4.65 -30.27 0.55
N THR A 381 -4.36 -30.30 1.85
CA THR A 381 -5.33 -30.03 2.91
C THR A 381 -5.41 -28.54 3.25
N ILE A 382 -4.25 -27.86 3.33
CA ILE A 382 -4.15 -26.48 3.79
C ILE A 382 -4.63 -25.48 2.74
N VAL A 383 -4.22 -25.65 1.48
CA VAL A 383 -4.51 -24.65 0.44
C VAL A 383 -6.03 -24.46 0.21
N PRO A 384 -6.87 -25.52 0.16
CA PRO A 384 -8.32 -25.35 0.05
C PRO A 384 -8.98 -24.69 1.27
N ILE A 385 -8.36 -24.77 2.46
CA ILE A 385 -8.82 -24.05 3.66
C ILE A 385 -8.55 -22.55 3.51
N ILE A 386 -7.36 -22.18 3.02
CA ILE A 386 -6.98 -20.78 2.77
C ILE A 386 -7.83 -20.18 1.63
N ASP A 387 -8.04 -20.95 0.56
CA ASP A 387 -8.83 -20.54 -0.59
C ASP A 387 -9.59 -21.73 -1.20
N SER A 388 -10.89 -21.79 -0.89
CA SER A 388 -11.80 -22.86 -1.35
C SER A 388 -11.98 -22.96 -2.86
N SER A 389 -11.57 -21.93 -3.64
CA SER A 389 -11.59 -21.98 -5.11
C SER A 389 -10.48 -22.87 -5.68
N ILE A 390 -9.44 -23.17 -4.89
CA ILE A 390 -8.31 -23.99 -5.30
C ILE A 390 -8.59 -25.46 -4.97
N THR A 391 -8.83 -26.28 -6.01
CA THR A 391 -9.07 -27.71 -5.82
C THR A 391 -7.78 -28.53 -5.71
N VAL A 392 -7.88 -29.70 -5.08
CA VAL A 392 -6.77 -30.66 -4.95
C VAL A 392 -6.20 -31.06 -6.31
N GLU A 393 -7.05 -31.21 -7.34
CA GLU A 393 -6.59 -31.55 -8.70
C GLU A 393 -5.72 -30.45 -9.30
N LYS A 394 -6.03 -29.18 -9.00
CA LYS A 394 -5.23 -28.03 -9.44
C LYS A 394 -3.87 -28.04 -8.76
N ILE A 395 -3.83 -28.32 -7.47
CA ILE A 395 -2.58 -28.43 -6.70
C ILE A 395 -1.71 -29.58 -7.23
N GLN A 396 -2.32 -30.75 -7.44
CA GLN A 396 -1.64 -31.94 -7.98
C GLN A 396 -1.08 -31.73 -9.38
N ALA A 397 -1.80 -30.99 -10.24
CA ALA A 397 -1.33 -30.66 -11.57
C ALA A 397 -0.03 -29.85 -11.53
N GLU A 398 0.08 -28.89 -10.61
CA GLU A 398 1.27 -28.03 -10.51
C GLU A 398 2.54 -28.82 -10.21
N TYR A 399 2.57 -29.67 -9.18
CA TYR A 399 3.80 -30.40 -8.88
C TYR A 399 4.02 -31.65 -9.74
N SER A 400 3.07 -32.02 -10.60
CA SER A 400 3.30 -33.07 -11.61
C SER A 400 4.40 -32.68 -12.62
N GLU A 401 4.64 -31.37 -12.78
CA GLU A 401 5.69 -30.82 -13.64
C GLU A 401 7.07 -30.75 -12.95
N TYR A 402 7.11 -30.93 -11.64
CA TYR A 402 8.30 -30.76 -10.81
C TYR A 402 8.92 -32.10 -10.42
N ARG A 403 10.13 -32.05 -9.86
CA ARG A 403 10.74 -33.25 -9.29
C ARG A 403 9.88 -33.74 -8.11
N PRO A 404 9.85 -35.06 -7.84
CA PRO A 404 9.00 -35.62 -6.78
C PRO A 404 9.26 -35.01 -5.39
N ASP A 405 10.42 -34.40 -5.20
CA ASP A 405 11.02 -34.00 -3.94
C ASP A 405 11.36 -32.49 -3.85
N GLU A 406 11.08 -31.71 -4.91
CA GLU A 406 11.29 -30.26 -4.89
C GLU A 406 10.24 -29.55 -5.75
N VAL A 407 9.39 -28.76 -5.10
CA VAL A 407 8.28 -28.01 -5.70
C VAL A 407 8.43 -26.55 -5.28
N SER A 408 8.28 -25.61 -6.21
CA SER A 408 8.29 -24.18 -5.91
C SER A 408 7.49 -23.44 -6.98
N THR A 409 6.31 -22.97 -6.62
CA THR A 409 5.34 -22.35 -7.54
C THR A 409 4.29 -21.53 -6.79
N PHE A 410 3.31 -21.02 -7.51
CA PHE A 410 2.12 -20.36 -6.96
C PHE A 410 0.86 -20.82 -7.72
N ILE A 411 -0.29 -20.79 -7.06
CA ILE A 411 -1.60 -21.06 -7.66
C ILE A 411 -2.49 -19.85 -7.45
N LYS A 412 -3.15 -19.41 -8.53
CA LYS A 412 -4.15 -18.35 -8.45
C LYS A 412 -5.47 -18.88 -7.91
N GLY A 413 -5.97 -18.33 -6.82
CA GLY A 413 -7.33 -18.50 -6.33
C GLY A 413 -8.18 -17.25 -6.52
N ASP A 414 -9.41 -17.28 -6.02
CA ASP A 414 -10.34 -16.16 -6.03
C ASP A 414 -9.95 -15.09 -5.00
N SER A 415 -9.30 -15.49 -3.91
CA SER A 415 -8.90 -14.61 -2.82
C SER A 415 -7.45 -14.11 -2.94
N GLY A 416 -6.67 -14.65 -3.88
CA GLY A 416 -5.27 -14.24 -4.10
C GLY A 416 -4.41 -15.31 -4.76
N ASP A 417 -3.12 -15.02 -4.91
CA ASP A 417 -2.14 -16.02 -5.34
C ASP A 417 -1.60 -16.72 -4.08
N VAL A 418 -1.75 -18.04 -3.99
CA VAL A 418 -1.15 -18.86 -2.91
C VAL A 418 0.20 -19.38 -3.39
N THR A 419 1.28 -18.95 -2.74
CA THR A 419 2.65 -19.36 -3.03
C THR A 419 3.06 -20.50 -2.11
N PHE A 420 3.73 -21.51 -2.65
CA PHE A 420 4.24 -22.59 -1.81
C PHE A 420 5.53 -23.21 -2.34
N TYR A 421 6.26 -23.86 -1.43
CA TYR A 421 7.34 -24.75 -1.80
C TYR A 421 7.41 -25.98 -0.90
N ILE A 422 7.91 -27.07 -1.48
CA ILE A 422 8.35 -28.27 -0.77
C ILE A 422 9.80 -28.49 -1.17
N LYS A 423 10.71 -28.60 -0.23
CA LYS A 423 12.14 -28.84 -0.53
C LYS A 423 12.77 -29.77 0.50
N HIS A 424 13.91 -30.36 0.17
CA HIS A 424 14.72 -31.08 1.14
C HIS A 424 15.22 -30.14 2.24
N ALA A 425 15.03 -30.57 3.48
CA ALA A 425 15.61 -29.94 4.65
C ALA A 425 17.14 -30.16 4.68
N PRO A 426 17.91 -29.33 5.41
CA PRO A 426 19.34 -29.52 5.58
C PRO A 426 19.67 -30.91 6.16
N SER A 427 20.83 -31.48 5.81
CA SER A 427 21.22 -32.86 6.16
C SER A 427 21.24 -33.20 7.66
N ASN A 428 21.22 -32.20 8.53
CA ASN A 428 21.27 -32.36 9.98
C ASN A 428 19.91 -32.14 10.66
N SER A 429 18.85 -31.92 9.88
CA SER A 429 17.49 -31.79 10.41
C SER A 429 16.93 -33.14 10.82
N ALA A 430 16.11 -33.15 11.87
CA ALA A 430 15.34 -34.33 12.26
C ALA A 430 14.29 -34.69 11.20
N TYR A 431 13.82 -33.69 10.45
CA TYR A 431 12.89 -33.81 9.33
C TYR A 431 13.64 -33.73 8.00
N LYS A 432 13.08 -34.32 6.95
CA LYS A 432 13.71 -34.38 5.63
C LYS A 432 13.15 -33.38 4.63
N PHE A 433 11.96 -32.85 4.88
CA PHE A 433 11.29 -31.94 3.97
C PHE A 433 10.72 -30.73 4.70
N ASP A 434 10.89 -29.56 4.08
CA ASP A 434 10.28 -28.30 4.50
C ASP A 434 9.15 -27.95 3.54
N LEU A 435 7.96 -27.71 4.08
CA LEU A 435 6.82 -27.09 3.41
C LEU A 435 6.73 -25.63 3.82
N PHE A 436 6.37 -24.78 2.87
CA PHE A 436 6.03 -23.39 3.08
C PHE A 436 4.81 -23.02 2.25
N ILE A 437 3.90 -22.25 2.83
CA ILE A 437 2.70 -21.71 2.20
C ILE A 437 2.55 -20.25 2.65
N ASP A 438 2.28 -19.35 1.70
CA ASP A 438 2.08 -17.90 1.88
C ASP A 438 1.03 -17.35 0.93
#